data_AF-A0A350YEB0-F1
#
_entry.id   AF-A0A350YEB0-F1
#
_cell.length_a   1.000
_cell.length_b   1.000
_cell.length_c   1.000
_cell.angle_alpha   90.00
_cell.angle_beta   90.00
_cell.angle_gamma   90.00
#
_symmetry.space_group_name_H-M   'P 1'
#
loop_
_entity.id
_entity.type
_entity.pdbx_description
1 polymer ?
#
loop_
_entity_poly.entity_id
_entity_poly.type
_entity_poly.pdbx_seq_one_letter_code
_entity_poly.pdbx_strand_id
1 'polypeptide(L)'
;MILKPGYRPQSEDKTPLADAIDFYRLRQLTNSQRWQISISLTRWAKTLSLRGMKKACPQTFPERFAQSILDSKWLSILTPTSDPSMWTFDPSEIAKLLHPILETLGISYYITGGVAASAYGDPRTTRDLDLVIELNQQTISQLVQALEAAGFYCPPAAVADIQAGRSRVLSVTHMTQVLNADIILNSNSDFDHSKMARRRLEALDQAGIEHYWIASPEDIVLAKLLSRKPSQSMKQWTDILGILKVQDQHLDFDYLWQWAEVLGITTDLDQAFTEAGIYGF
;
A
#
# COMPACT_ATOMS: atom_id res chain seq x y z
N MET A 1 16.57 -26.91 -2.97
CA MET A 1 15.39 -26.23 -3.56
C MET A 1 15.54 -26.28 -5.07
N ILE A 2 14.54 -26.80 -5.78
CA ILE A 2 14.60 -26.93 -7.24
C ILE A 2 13.88 -25.72 -7.84
N LEU A 3 14.61 -24.87 -8.55
CA LEU A 3 14.03 -23.75 -9.26
C LEU A 3 13.35 -24.25 -10.53
N LYS A 4 12.14 -23.76 -10.75
CA LYS A 4 11.42 -24.05 -11.98
C LYS A 4 11.97 -23.17 -13.13
N PRO A 5 11.89 -23.63 -14.39
CA PRO A 5 12.24 -22.81 -15.55
C PRO A 5 11.52 -21.46 -15.50
N GLY A 6 12.09 -20.40 -16.09
CA GLY A 6 11.44 -19.08 -16.12
C GLY A 6 11.46 -18.27 -14.81
N TYR A 7 11.88 -18.86 -13.67
CA TYR A 7 11.98 -18.14 -12.40
C TYR A 7 12.84 -16.88 -12.52
N ARG A 8 12.29 -15.74 -12.11
CA ARG A 8 12.94 -14.43 -12.17
C ARG A 8 13.28 -13.92 -10.77
N PRO A 9 14.54 -13.59 -10.46
CA PRO A 9 14.91 -12.93 -9.20
C PRO A 9 14.26 -11.55 -9.03
N GLN A 10 14.09 -11.07 -7.79
CA GLN A 10 13.56 -9.71 -7.54
C GLN A 10 14.52 -8.59 -7.97
N SER A 11 15.81 -8.89 -8.14
CA SER A 11 16.85 -7.93 -8.52
C SER A 11 17.87 -8.57 -9.47
N GLU A 12 18.41 -7.78 -10.39
CA GLU A 12 19.35 -8.24 -11.43
C GLU A 12 20.70 -8.70 -10.86
N ASP A 13 21.09 -8.18 -9.70
CA ASP A 13 22.32 -8.53 -8.99
C ASP A 13 22.20 -9.79 -8.12
N LYS A 14 21.02 -10.43 -8.11
CA LYS A 14 20.72 -11.58 -7.26
C LYS A 14 20.60 -12.86 -8.08
N THR A 15 21.35 -13.88 -7.70
CA THR A 15 21.20 -15.20 -8.35
C THR A 15 19.81 -15.77 -8.06
N PRO A 16 19.19 -16.52 -8.99
CA PRO A 16 17.91 -17.19 -8.76
C PRO A 16 17.88 -18.03 -7.48
N LEU A 17 18.97 -18.73 -7.16
CA LEU A 17 19.04 -19.55 -5.95
C LEU A 17 19.05 -18.70 -4.67
N ALA A 18 19.82 -17.60 -4.65
CA ALA A 18 19.86 -16.70 -3.51
C ALA A 18 18.50 -16.02 -3.30
N ASP A 19 17.85 -15.55 -4.37
CA ASP A 19 16.51 -14.97 -4.31
C ASP A 19 15.52 -15.95 -3.69
N ALA A 20 15.53 -17.17 -4.19
CA ALA A 20 14.56 -18.15 -3.74
C ALA A 20 14.83 -18.62 -2.29
N ILE A 21 16.09 -18.62 -1.81
CA ILE A 21 16.41 -18.82 -0.38
C ILE A 21 15.82 -17.70 0.49
N ASP A 22 15.89 -16.45 0.04
CA ASP A 22 15.32 -15.34 0.78
C ASP A 22 13.79 -15.43 0.84
N PHE A 23 13.13 -15.79 -0.27
CA PHE A 23 11.68 -16.05 -0.27
C PHE A 23 11.30 -17.25 0.60
N TYR A 24 12.12 -18.30 0.64
CA TYR A 24 11.91 -19.40 1.58
C TYR A 24 11.90 -18.92 3.04
N ARG A 25 12.79 -17.99 3.41
CA ARG A 25 12.81 -17.38 4.76
C ARG A 25 11.61 -16.48 5.00
N LEU A 26 11.24 -15.66 4.01
CA LEU A 26 10.06 -14.80 4.11
C LEU A 26 8.78 -15.59 4.33
N ARG A 27 8.64 -16.78 3.70
CA ARG A 27 7.51 -17.70 3.93
C ARG A 27 7.37 -18.19 5.36
N GLN A 28 8.47 -18.25 6.13
CA GLN A 28 8.43 -18.67 7.54
C GLN A 28 7.90 -17.59 8.48
N LEU A 29 7.71 -16.37 7.98
CA LEU A 29 7.19 -15.25 8.75
C LEU A 29 5.67 -15.16 8.60
N THR A 30 5.01 -14.58 9.59
CA THR A 30 3.61 -14.13 9.46
C THR A 30 3.51 -12.85 8.63
N ASN A 31 2.31 -12.48 8.18
CA ASN A 31 2.07 -11.20 7.49
C ASN A 31 2.50 -10.01 8.36
N SER A 32 2.15 -10.03 9.66
CA SER A 32 2.57 -9.01 10.63
C SER A 32 4.09 -8.92 10.74
N GLN A 33 4.80 -10.06 10.85
CA GLN A 33 6.27 -10.06 10.94
C GLN A 33 6.94 -9.48 9.68
N ARG A 34 6.45 -9.81 8.48
CA ARG A 34 6.92 -9.18 7.23
C ARG A 34 6.66 -7.68 7.22
N TRP A 35 5.49 -7.26 7.68
CA TRP A 35 5.17 -5.85 7.82
C TRP A 35 6.09 -5.13 8.82
N GLN A 36 6.46 -5.76 9.95
CA GLN A 36 7.42 -5.19 10.90
C GLN A 36 8.81 -4.92 10.30
N ILE A 37 9.25 -5.75 9.35
CA ILE A 37 10.47 -5.48 8.58
C ILE A 37 10.29 -4.19 7.77
N SER A 38 9.15 -4.01 7.12
CA SER A 38 8.83 -2.80 6.33
C SER A 38 8.71 -1.54 7.17
N ILE A 39 8.13 -1.64 8.37
CA ILE A 39 8.13 -0.55 9.36
C ILE A 39 9.57 -0.14 9.69
N SER A 40 10.40 -1.13 10.04
CA SER A 40 11.79 -0.90 10.43
C SER A 40 12.58 -0.22 9.31
N LEU A 41 12.44 -0.70 8.07
CA LEU A 41 13.05 -0.12 6.87
C LEU A 41 12.58 1.32 6.65
N THR A 42 11.27 1.58 6.77
CA THR A 42 10.67 2.91 6.54
C THR A 42 11.13 3.93 7.58
N ARG A 43 11.06 3.57 8.87
CA ARG A 43 11.52 4.43 9.97
C ARG A 43 13.00 4.73 9.84
N TRP A 44 13.81 3.73 9.50
CA TRP A 44 15.25 3.92 9.29
C TRP A 44 15.55 4.86 8.12
N ALA A 45 14.91 4.64 6.96
CA ALA A 45 15.07 5.49 5.78
C ALA A 45 14.70 6.95 6.09
N LYS A 46 13.53 7.20 6.69
CA LYS A 46 13.09 8.55 7.08
C LYS A 46 14.04 9.19 8.10
N THR A 47 14.50 8.42 9.09
CA THR A 47 15.44 8.92 10.12
C THR A 47 16.77 9.33 9.51
N LEU A 48 17.32 8.52 8.61
CA LEU A 48 18.59 8.81 7.94
C LEU A 48 18.46 10.05 7.03
N SER A 49 17.38 10.12 6.24
CA SER A 49 17.08 11.29 5.40
C SER A 49 16.94 12.56 6.23
N LEU A 50 16.19 12.52 7.33
CA LEU A 50 16.01 13.67 8.22
C LEU A 50 17.33 14.13 8.84
N ARG A 51 18.18 13.21 9.31
CA ARG A 51 19.52 13.54 9.82
C ARG A 51 20.41 14.17 8.75
N GLY A 52 20.39 13.62 7.53
CA GLY A 52 21.11 14.18 6.39
C GLY A 52 20.65 15.59 6.03
N MET A 53 19.34 15.83 5.98
CA MET A 53 18.76 17.15 5.71
C MET A 53 19.09 18.15 6.80
N LYS A 54 18.98 17.77 8.09
CA LYS A 54 19.38 18.64 9.21
C LYS A 54 20.83 19.10 9.09
N LYS A 55 21.73 18.22 8.63
CA LYS A 55 23.14 18.57 8.40
C LYS A 55 23.34 19.45 7.17
N ALA A 56 22.65 19.16 6.06
CA ALA A 56 22.84 19.85 4.79
C ALA A 56 22.14 21.21 4.70
N CYS A 57 20.96 21.35 5.31
CA CYS A 57 20.11 22.54 5.23
C CYS A 57 19.44 22.86 6.59
N PRO A 58 20.20 23.27 7.62
CA PRO A 58 19.69 23.40 8.99
C PRO A 58 18.49 24.34 9.17
N GLN A 59 18.32 25.33 8.30
CA GLN A 59 17.24 26.32 8.40
C GLN A 59 15.98 25.92 7.64
N THR A 60 16.11 25.06 6.61
CA THR A 60 15.00 24.70 5.71
C THR A 60 14.69 23.20 5.72
N PHE A 61 15.33 22.41 6.59
CA PHE A 61 15.12 20.97 6.66
C PHE A 61 13.65 20.55 6.87
N PRO A 62 12.78 21.28 7.61
CA PRO A 62 11.37 20.87 7.75
C PRO A 62 10.63 20.91 6.41
N GLU A 63 10.83 22.00 5.66
CA GLU A 63 10.26 22.18 4.32
C GLU A 63 10.82 21.14 3.35
N ARG A 64 12.15 20.95 3.32
CA ARG A 64 12.81 19.96 2.47
C ARG A 64 12.34 18.54 2.78
N PHE A 65 12.14 18.24 4.06
CA PHE A 65 11.63 16.96 4.49
C PHE A 65 10.19 16.76 4.00
N ALA A 66 9.31 17.73 4.23
CA ALA A 66 7.93 17.67 3.77
C ALA A 66 7.84 17.55 2.24
N GLN A 67 8.63 18.30 1.47
CA GLN A 67 8.73 18.17 0.02
C GLN A 67 9.16 16.76 -0.40
N SER A 68 10.11 16.13 0.31
CA SER A 68 10.58 14.79 -0.04
C SER A 68 9.57 13.67 0.24
N ILE A 69 8.70 13.86 1.24
CA ILE A 69 7.68 12.88 1.64
C ILE A 69 6.41 13.08 0.82
N LEU A 70 5.94 14.32 0.72
CA LEU A 70 4.67 14.67 0.08
C LEU A 70 4.79 14.82 -1.45
N ASP A 71 6.00 15.03 -1.97
CA ASP A 71 6.26 15.17 -3.41
C ASP A 71 5.34 16.23 -4.05
N SER A 72 4.60 15.87 -5.10
CA SER A 72 3.63 16.75 -5.77
C SER A 72 2.43 17.16 -4.90
N LYS A 73 2.22 16.50 -3.75
CA LYS A 73 1.16 16.81 -2.78
C LYS A 73 1.58 17.93 -1.81
N TRP A 74 2.84 18.37 -1.82
CA TRP A 74 3.35 19.38 -0.88
C TRP A 74 2.74 20.77 -1.12
N LEU A 75 2.38 21.43 -0.02
CA LEU A 75 2.05 22.85 0.06
C LEU A 75 2.83 23.45 1.23
N SER A 76 3.11 24.75 1.19
CA SER A 76 3.85 25.42 2.28
C SER A 76 3.19 25.24 3.65
N ILE A 77 1.85 25.24 3.70
CA ILE A 77 1.06 24.99 4.92
C ILE A 77 1.22 23.56 5.49
N LEU A 78 1.67 22.61 4.68
CA LEU A 78 1.94 21.22 5.10
C LEU A 78 3.37 21.02 5.59
N THR A 79 4.15 22.10 5.71
CA THR A 79 5.46 22.05 6.35
C THR A 79 5.25 21.84 7.85
N PRO A 80 5.79 20.75 8.44
CA PRO A 80 5.54 20.44 9.83
C PRO A 80 6.23 21.44 10.76
N THR A 81 5.50 21.81 11.83
CA THR A 81 6.01 22.58 12.97
C THR A 81 6.13 21.73 14.24
N SER A 82 5.73 20.47 14.17
CA SER A 82 5.76 19.48 15.25
C SER A 82 7.18 18.97 15.53
N ASP A 83 7.30 18.13 16.56
CA ASP A 83 8.57 17.47 16.87
C ASP A 83 9.02 16.57 15.71
N PRO A 84 10.27 16.71 15.19
CA PRO A 84 10.77 15.89 14.09
C PRO A 84 10.78 14.38 14.33
N SER A 85 10.69 13.92 15.58
CA SER A 85 10.52 12.49 15.90
C SER A 85 9.19 11.92 15.39
N MET A 86 8.17 12.76 15.21
CA MET A 86 6.86 12.34 14.67
C MET A 86 6.89 12.14 13.15
N TRP A 87 7.90 12.67 12.46
CA TRP A 87 7.95 12.64 11.00
C TRP A 87 8.53 11.33 10.45
N THR A 88 9.15 10.53 11.31
CA THR A 88 9.74 9.24 10.95
C THR A 88 8.78 8.08 11.11
N PHE A 89 7.54 8.34 11.49
CA PHE A 89 6.46 7.35 11.55
C PHE A 89 6.22 6.65 10.21
N ASP A 90 5.72 5.43 10.29
CA ASP A 90 5.40 4.59 9.15
C ASP A 90 3.89 4.64 8.83
N PRO A 91 3.47 4.14 7.65
CA PRO A 91 2.08 4.17 7.24
C PRO A 91 1.08 3.38 8.10
N SER A 92 1.50 2.60 9.10
CA SER A 92 0.52 2.05 10.06
C SER A 92 -0.02 3.11 11.01
N GLU A 93 0.74 4.17 11.29
CA GLU A 93 0.30 5.25 12.19
C GLU A 93 -0.86 6.06 11.62
N ILE A 94 -0.94 6.23 10.29
CA ILE A 94 -2.11 6.86 9.66
C ILE A 94 -3.31 5.90 9.60
N ALA A 95 -3.08 4.58 9.53
CA ALA A 95 -4.16 3.60 9.64
C ALA A 95 -4.82 3.66 11.03
N LYS A 96 -4.04 3.84 12.12
CA LYS A 96 -4.55 4.07 13.49
C LYS A 96 -5.48 5.27 13.59
N LEU A 97 -5.18 6.34 12.85
CA LEU A 97 -5.98 7.55 12.83
C LEU A 97 -7.25 7.39 11.99
N LEU A 98 -7.14 6.72 10.84
CA LEU A 98 -8.24 6.60 9.87
C LEU A 98 -9.26 5.53 10.26
N HIS A 99 -8.81 4.39 10.82
CA HIS A 99 -9.69 3.29 11.20
C HIS A 99 -10.87 3.71 12.10
N PRO A 100 -10.68 4.40 13.24
CA PRO A 100 -11.81 4.79 14.09
C PRO A 100 -12.76 5.80 13.42
N ILE A 101 -12.27 6.64 12.51
CA ILE A 101 -13.11 7.56 11.73
C ILE A 101 -14.03 6.77 10.80
N LEU A 102 -13.46 5.80 10.08
CA LEU A 102 -14.22 4.97 9.14
C LEU A 102 -15.25 4.09 9.86
N GLU A 103 -14.86 3.48 10.99
CA GLU A 103 -15.79 2.69 11.83
C GLU A 103 -16.94 3.53 12.37
N THR A 104 -16.66 4.73 12.89
CA THR A 104 -17.69 5.64 13.42
C THR A 104 -18.69 6.06 12.36
N LEU A 105 -18.23 6.24 11.12
CA LEU A 105 -19.07 6.60 9.98
C LEU A 105 -19.73 5.39 9.29
N GLY A 106 -19.43 4.16 9.73
CA GLY A 106 -19.93 2.93 9.11
C GLY A 106 -19.41 2.70 7.69
N ILE A 107 -18.21 3.21 7.38
CA ILE A 107 -17.60 3.14 6.05
C ILE A 107 -16.74 1.88 5.97
N SER A 108 -17.18 0.90 5.19
CA SER A 108 -16.36 -0.28 4.89
C SER A 108 -15.12 0.11 4.09
N TYR A 109 -13.97 -0.44 4.46
CA TYR A 109 -12.71 -0.14 3.81
C TYR A 109 -11.79 -1.36 3.78
N TYR A 110 -10.75 -1.27 2.96
CA TYR A 110 -9.57 -2.11 3.08
C TYR A 110 -8.30 -1.35 2.68
N ILE A 111 -7.18 -1.68 3.33
CA ILE A 111 -5.84 -1.22 2.98
C ILE A 111 -5.36 -1.99 1.74
N THR A 112 -4.70 -1.28 0.83
CA THR A 112 -4.16 -1.83 -0.42
C THR A 112 -2.74 -1.31 -0.67
N GLY A 113 -2.30 -1.34 -1.93
CA GLY A 113 -1.10 -0.65 -2.39
C GLY A 113 0.18 -1.13 -1.72
N GLY A 114 1.03 -0.20 -1.31
CA GLY A 114 2.37 -0.52 -0.83
C GLY A 114 2.40 -1.28 0.50
N VAL A 115 1.50 -0.96 1.42
CA VAL A 115 1.41 -1.61 2.73
C VAL A 115 1.00 -3.07 2.58
N ALA A 116 -0.07 -3.34 1.83
CA ALA A 116 -0.54 -4.70 1.58
C ALA A 116 0.50 -5.54 0.82
N ALA A 117 1.15 -4.95 -0.19
CA ALA A 117 2.21 -5.63 -0.94
C ALA A 117 3.40 -6.04 -0.06
N SER A 118 3.82 -5.16 0.84
CA SER A 118 4.89 -5.43 1.81
C SER A 118 4.51 -6.48 2.86
N ALA A 119 3.24 -6.53 3.28
CA ALA A 119 2.77 -7.51 4.26
C ALA A 119 2.66 -8.92 3.65
N TYR A 120 2.19 -9.02 2.41
CA TYR A 120 2.01 -10.30 1.72
C TYR A 120 3.23 -10.76 0.91
N GLY A 121 4.15 -9.87 0.56
CA GLY A 121 5.27 -10.15 -0.33
C GLY A 121 6.64 -9.82 0.29
N ASP A 122 7.50 -9.21 -0.52
CA ASP A 122 8.85 -8.82 -0.12
C ASP A 122 8.83 -7.47 0.63
N PRO A 123 9.25 -7.41 1.91
CA PRO A 123 9.22 -6.19 2.70
C PRO A 123 10.00 -5.03 2.07
N ARG A 124 9.33 -3.89 1.85
CA ARG A 124 9.95 -2.66 1.35
C ARG A 124 9.39 -1.39 1.99
N THR A 125 10.09 -0.28 1.78
CA THR A 125 9.58 1.03 2.17
C THR A 125 8.37 1.44 1.34
N THR A 126 7.46 2.18 1.96
CA THR A 126 6.35 2.86 1.28
C THR A 126 6.09 4.21 1.94
N ARG A 127 5.69 5.20 1.13
CA ARG A 127 5.49 6.59 1.61
C ARG A 127 4.07 6.82 2.11
N ASP A 128 3.11 6.30 1.35
CA ASP A 128 1.70 6.56 1.53
C ASP A 128 0.98 5.29 2.01
N LEU A 129 -0.15 5.49 2.70
CA LEU A 129 -1.15 4.46 2.94
C LEU A 129 -2.22 4.53 1.84
N ASP A 130 -2.38 3.46 1.09
CA ASP A 130 -3.46 3.36 0.11
C ASP A 130 -4.63 2.61 0.75
N LEU A 131 -5.84 3.15 0.65
CA LEU A 131 -7.05 2.45 1.09
C LEU A 131 -8.22 2.68 0.15
N VAL A 132 -9.05 1.65 -0.01
CA VAL A 132 -10.30 1.73 -0.76
C VAL A 132 -11.45 1.78 0.23
N ILE A 133 -12.42 2.66 -0.02
CA ILE A 133 -13.65 2.78 0.78
C ILE A 133 -14.89 2.51 -0.07
N GLU A 134 -15.91 1.94 0.58
CA GLU A 134 -17.28 1.93 0.09
C GLU A 134 -18.01 3.15 0.64
N LEU A 135 -18.10 4.19 -0.20
CA LEU A 135 -18.73 5.45 0.17
C LEU A 135 -19.52 6.01 -1.02
N ASN A 136 -20.74 6.48 -0.75
CA ASN A 136 -21.48 7.28 -1.71
C ASN A 136 -20.78 8.64 -1.88
N GLN A 137 -20.48 9.03 -3.12
CA GLN A 137 -19.86 10.32 -3.41
C GLN A 137 -20.62 11.51 -2.81
N GLN A 138 -21.94 11.41 -2.64
CA GLN A 138 -22.78 12.44 -2.03
C GLN A 138 -22.49 12.64 -0.53
N THR A 139 -21.94 11.62 0.16
CA THR A 139 -21.63 11.67 1.60
C THR A 139 -20.17 11.96 1.88
N ILE A 140 -19.34 12.25 0.85
CA ILE A 140 -17.92 12.58 1.00
C ILE A 140 -17.67 13.74 1.96
N SER A 141 -18.58 14.72 2.01
CA SER A 141 -18.45 15.88 2.90
C SER A 141 -18.42 15.50 4.38
N GLN A 142 -19.13 14.44 4.78
CA GLN A 142 -19.10 13.96 6.17
C GLN A 142 -17.75 13.35 6.52
N LEU A 143 -17.18 12.57 5.59
CA LEU A 143 -15.83 12.03 5.75
C LEU A 143 -14.78 13.15 5.82
N VAL A 144 -14.84 14.12 4.91
CA VAL A 144 -13.92 15.27 4.89
C VAL A 144 -13.97 16.05 6.20
N GLN A 145 -15.17 16.34 6.72
CA GLN A 145 -15.32 17.03 7.99
C GLN A 145 -14.68 16.26 9.17
N ALA A 146 -14.87 14.94 9.21
CA ALA A 146 -14.27 14.09 10.25
C ALA A 146 -12.74 14.02 10.13
N LEU A 147 -12.22 13.96 8.90
CA LEU A 147 -10.78 13.97 8.64
C LEU A 147 -10.14 15.31 9.03
N GLU A 148 -10.74 16.45 8.65
CA GLU A 148 -10.25 17.78 9.01
C GLU A 148 -10.26 17.98 10.53
N ALA A 149 -11.32 17.52 11.21
CA ALA A 149 -11.38 17.53 12.68
C ALA A 149 -10.28 16.68 13.34
N ALA A 150 -9.82 15.63 12.66
CA ALA A 150 -8.70 14.79 13.08
C ALA A 150 -7.32 15.31 12.63
N GLY A 151 -7.22 16.53 12.11
CA GLY A 151 -5.94 17.16 11.74
C GLY A 151 -5.42 16.81 10.35
N PHE A 152 -6.28 16.27 9.49
CA PHE A 152 -5.94 16.04 8.08
C PHE A 152 -6.21 17.29 7.23
N TYR A 153 -5.30 17.57 6.32
CA TYR A 153 -5.57 18.44 5.19
C TYR A 153 -6.25 17.64 4.09
N CYS A 154 -7.44 18.10 3.69
CA CYS A 154 -8.18 17.57 2.55
C CYS A 154 -8.18 18.63 1.43
N PRO A 155 -7.57 18.38 0.26
CA PRO A 155 -7.50 19.38 -0.80
C PRO A 155 -8.92 19.75 -1.32
N PRO A 156 -9.36 21.01 -1.23
CA PRO A 156 -10.73 21.38 -1.61
C PRO A 156 -11.07 21.08 -3.07
N ALA A 157 -10.09 21.23 -3.97
CA ALA A 157 -10.25 20.89 -5.38
C ALA A 157 -10.50 19.38 -5.60
N ALA A 158 -9.80 18.52 -4.86
CA ALA A 158 -9.99 17.07 -4.93
C ALA A 158 -11.38 16.66 -4.41
N VAL A 159 -11.84 17.28 -3.32
CA VAL A 159 -13.20 17.07 -2.79
C VAL A 159 -14.25 17.47 -3.83
N ALA A 160 -14.09 18.65 -4.45
CA ALA A 160 -15.00 19.12 -5.51
C ALA A 160 -14.99 18.22 -6.74
N ASP A 161 -13.82 17.68 -7.13
CA ASP A 161 -13.70 16.73 -8.24
C ASP A 161 -14.42 15.41 -7.95
N ILE A 162 -14.37 14.91 -6.71
CA ILE A 162 -15.10 13.72 -6.29
C ILE A 162 -16.61 13.97 -6.30
N GLN A 163 -17.06 15.10 -5.74
CA GLN A 163 -18.48 15.48 -5.75
C GLN A 163 -19.03 15.65 -7.16
N ALA A 164 -18.21 16.13 -8.10
CA ALA A 164 -18.55 16.27 -9.51
C ALA A 164 -18.39 14.96 -10.32
N GLY A 165 -17.96 13.86 -9.71
CA GLY A 165 -17.72 12.58 -10.38
C GLY A 165 -16.53 12.57 -11.35
N ARG A 166 -15.64 13.57 -11.28
CA ARG A 166 -14.44 13.70 -12.13
C ARG A 166 -13.23 12.94 -11.60
N SER A 167 -13.22 12.63 -10.30
CA SER A 167 -12.17 11.85 -9.63
C SER A 167 -12.78 10.85 -8.65
N ARG A 168 -11.99 9.85 -8.27
CA ARG A 168 -12.32 8.86 -7.24
C ARG A 168 -11.26 8.78 -6.15
N VAL A 169 -10.24 9.64 -6.19
CA VAL A 169 -9.12 9.60 -5.26
C VAL A 169 -9.07 10.90 -4.48
N LEU A 170 -9.08 10.77 -3.15
CA LEU A 170 -8.84 11.84 -2.20
C LEU A 170 -7.51 11.57 -1.49
N SER A 171 -6.46 12.28 -1.89
CA SER A 171 -5.19 12.28 -1.17
C SER A 171 -5.29 13.23 0.03
N VAL A 172 -5.08 12.71 1.24
CA VAL A 172 -5.13 13.48 2.49
C VAL A 172 -3.79 13.42 3.22
N THR A 173 -3.45 14.51 3.91
CA THR A 173 -2.19 14.63 4.65
C THR A 173 -2.46 14.91 6.12
N HIS A 174 -2.03 14.03 7.02
CA HIS A 174 -2.06 14.34 8.45
C HIS A 174 -0.94 15.35 8.77
N MET A 175 -1.32 16.59 9.10
CA MET A 175 -0.40 17.74 9.10
C MET A 175 0.69 17.63 10.18
N THR A 176 0.36 17.06 11.34
CA THR A 176 1.31 16.94 12.47
C THR A 176 2.36 15.86 12.23
N GLN A 177 2.00 14.74 11.60
CA GLN A 177 2.92 13.60 11.40
C GLN A 177 3.53 13.57 9.99
N VAL A 178 3.04 14.41 9.07
CA VAL A 178 3.47 14.43 7.66
C VAL A 178 3.32 13.04 7.03
N LEU A 179 2.16 12.42 7.28
CA LEU A 179 1.78 11.14 6.70
C LEU A 179 0.68 11.37 5.67
N ASN A 180 0.74 10.64 4.58
CA ASN A 180 -0.22 10.71 3.49
C ASN A 180 -1.03 9.42 3.39
N ALA A 181 -2.31 9.58 3.08
CA ALA A 181 -3.16 8.49 2.64
C ALA A 181 -3.85 8.84 1.33
N ASP A 182 -3.89 7.88 0.42
CA ASP A 182 -4.68 7.94 -0.81
C ASP A 182 -5.96 7.14 -0.59
N ILE A 183 -7.07 7.86 -0.41
CA ILE A 183 -8.40 7.30 -0.18
C ILE A 183 -9.11 7.17 -1.52
N ILE A 184 -9.35 5.93 -1.94
CA ILE A 184 -9.93 5.60 -3.24
C ILE A 184 -11.38 5.16 -3.03
N LEU A 185 -12.33 5.83 -3.66
CA LEU A 185 -13.73 5.45 -3.61
C LEU A 185 -13.97 4.29 -4.58
N ASN A 186 -14.55 3.18 -4.12
CA ASN A 186 -14.82 1.98 -4.94
C ASN A 186 -15.68 2.29 -6.18
N SER A 187 -15.42 1.69 -7.33
CA SER A 187 -16.19 1.98 -8.55
C SER A 187 -17.57 1.31 -8.61
N ASN A 188 -17.94 0.54 -7.57
CA ASN A 188 -19.13 -0.33 -7.54
C ASN A 188 -19.14 -1.35 -8.70
N SER A 189 -17.96 -1.82 -9.09
CA SER A 189 -17.84 -2.96 -9.99
C SER A 189 -18.01 -4.28 -9.23
N ASP A 190 -18.37 -5.36 -9.93
CA ASP A 190 -18.42 -6.70 -9.34
C ASP A 190 -17.07 -7.08 -8.70
N PHE A 191 -15.96 -6.67 -9.31
CA PHE A 191 -14.63 -6.89 -8.76
C PHE A 191 -14.40 -6.12 -7.46
N ASP A 192 -14.87 -4.88 -7.36
CA ASP A 192 -14.77 -4.10 -6.13
C ASP A 192 -15.58 -4.72 -4.99
N HIS A 193 -16.80 -5.20 -5.28
CA HIS A 193 -17.62 -5.90 -4.29
C HIS A 193 -16.96 -7.21 -3.84
N SER A 194 -16.37 -7.97 -4.78
CA SER A 194 -15.60 -9.18 -4.46
C SER A 194 -14.42 -8.88 -3.52
N LYS A 195 -13.60 -7.87 -3.84
CA LYS A 195 -12.48 -7.43 -3.00
C LYS A 195 -12.93 -7.03 -1.60
N MET A 196 -14.01 -6.24 -1.51
CA MET A 196 -14.53 -5.80 -0.23
C MET A 196 -15.04 -6.99 0.58
N ALA A 197 -15.75 -7.95 -0.02
CA ALA A 197 -16.25 -9.13 0.66
C ALA A 197 -15.13 -10.09 1.13
N ARG A 198 -14.01 -10.14 0.41
CA ARG A 198 -12.88 -11.05 0.69
C ARG A 198 -11.73 -10.42 1.49
N ARG A 199 -11.84 -9.14 1.86
CA ARG A 199 -10.84 -8.45 2.67
C ARG A 199 -10.55 -9.23 3.96
N ARG A 200 -9.28 -9.24 4.36
CA ARG A 200 -8.79 -10.00 5.51
C ARG A 200 -8.48 -9.05 6.66
N LEU A 201 -8.75 -9.49 7.89
CA LEU A 201 -8.38 -8.75 9.08
C LEU A 201 -6.96 -9.16 9.48
N GLU A 202 -6.01 -8.23 9.41
CA GLU A 202 -4.59 -8.50 9.62
C GLU A 202 -4.02 -7.55 10.66
N ALA A 203 -3.08 -8.03 11.48
CA ALA A 203 -2.38 -7.17 12.43
C ALA A 203 -1.25 -6.40 11.76
N LEU A 204 -1.22 -5.07 11.94
CA LEU A 204 -0.19 -4.19 11.38
C LEU A 204 0.77 -3.62 12.45
N ASP A 205 0.72 -4.13 13.66
CA ASP A 205 1.60 -3.77 14.76
C ASP A 205 2.51 -4.92 15.19
N GLN A 206 3.52 -4.62 15.99
CA GLN A 206 4.48 -5.61 16.48
C GLN A 206 3.84 -6.55 17.52
N ALA A 207 2.89 -6.05 18.30
CA ALA A 207 2.25 -6.82 19.36
C ALA A 207 1.17 -7.78 18.82
N GLY A 208 0.74 -7.60 17.56
CA GLY A 208 -0.31 -8.40 16.96
C GLY A 208 -1.71 -8.06 17.48
N ILE A 209 -1.91 -6.83 17.95
CA ILE A 209 -3.13 -6.37 18.64
C ILE A 209 -3.96 -5.45 17.75
N GLU A 210 -3.31 -4.60 16.97
CA GLU A 210 -4.01 -3.62 16.12
C GLU A 210 -4.31 -4.20 14.75
N HIS A 211 -5.59 -4.51 14.54
CA HIS A 211 -6.09 -5.15 13.35
C HIS A 211 -6.74 -4.17 12.38
N TYR A 212 -6.46 -4.36 11.09
CA TYR A 212 -7.02 -3.55 10.02
C TYR A 212 -7.49 -4.45 8.88
N TRP A 213 -8.53 -4.00 8.17
CA TRP A 213 -8.95 -4.66 6.94
C TRP A 213 -7.93 -4.41 5.83
N ILE A 214 -7.47 -5.48 5.17
CA ILE A 214 -6.52 -5.44 4.05
C ILE A 214 -7.11 -6.25 2.89
N ALA A 215 -6.93 -5.78 1.65
CA ALA A 215 -7.30 -6.56 0.47
C ALA A 215 -6.54 -7.89 0.46
N SER A 216 -7.16 -8.96 -0.04
CA SER A 216 -6.53 -10.27 -0.08
C SER A 216 -5.25 -10.26 -0.95
N PRO A 217 -4.28 -11.16 -0.73
CA PRO A 217 -3.09 -11.23 -1.59
C PRO A 217 -3.44 -11.43 -3.06
N GLU A 218 -4.49 -12.20 -3.37
CA GLU A 218 -5.00 -12.41 -4.73
C GLU A 218 -5.48 -11.08 -5.34
N ASP A 219 -6.27 -10.33 -4.59
CA ASP A 219 -6.81 -9.03 -5.01
C ASP A 219 -5.72 -7.98 -5.22
N ILE A 220 -4.66 -8.00 -4.40
CA ILE A 220 -3.49 -7.14 -4.60
C ILE A 220 -2.76 -7.51 -5.90
N VAL A 221 -2.56 -8.79 -6.19
CA VAL A 221 -1.95 -9.24 -7.45
C VAL A 221 -2.76 -8.75 -8.65
N LEU A 222 -4.07 -8.99 -8.65
CA LEU A 222 -4.98 -8.57 -9.73
C LEU A 222 -5.00 -7.04 -9.90
N ALA A 223 -5.10 -6.28 -8.81
CA ALA A 223 -5.11 -4.81 -8.85
C ALA A 223 -3.79 -4.22 -9.39
N LYS A 224 -2.65 -4.85 -9.07
CA LYS A 224 -1.34 -4.44 -9.57
C LYS A 224 -1.15 -4.78 -11.04
N LEU A 225 -1.66 -5.92 -11.50
CA LEU A 225 -1.66 -6.29 -12.92
C LEU A 225 -2.46 -5.27 -13.75
N LEU A 226 -3.66 -4.91 -13.29
CA LEU A 226 -4.47 -3.85 -13.91
C LEU A 226 -3.72 -2.51 -13.98
N SER A 227 -3.08 -2.12 -12.89
CA SER A 227 -2.30 -0.86 -12.81
C SER A 227 -1.03 -0.90 -13.69
N ARG A 228 -0.46 -2.09 -13.90
CA ARG A 228 0.73 -2.29 -14.73
C ARG A 228 0.40 -2.26 -16.21
N LYS A 229 -0.76 -2.76 -16.64
CA LYS A 229 -1.16 -2.85 -18.06
C LYS A 229 -0.85 -1.58 -18.89
N PRO A 230 -1.17 -0.35 -18.44
CA PRO A 230 -0.81 0.88 -19.16
C PRO A 230 0.61 1.39 -18.90
N SER A 231 1.21 1.08 -17.73
CA SER A 231 2.46 1.71 -17.27
C SER A 231 3.72 0.88 -17.47
N GLN A 232 3.57 -0.44 -17.66
CA GLN A 232 4.66 -1.43 -17.66
C GLN A 232 5.60 -1.29 -16.44
N SER A 233 5.06 -0.83 -15.31
CA SER A 233 5.83 -0.51 -14.10
C SER A 233 6.53 -1.75 -13.53
N MET A 234 7.86 -1.71 -13.51
CA MET A 234 8.67 -2.76 -12.87
C MET A 234 8.42 -2.86 -11.37
N LYS A 235 8.14 -1.75 -10.68
CA LYS A 235 7.78 -1.76 -9.26
C LYS A 235 6.53 -2.60 -9.00
N GLN A 236 5.50 -2.45 -9.83
CA GLN A 236 4.28 -3.25 -9.70
C GLN A 236 4.57 -4.73 -9.96
N TRP A 237 5.43 -5.03 -10.93
CA TRP A 237 5.85 -6.39 -11.25
C TRP A 237 6.61 -7.06 -10.10
N THR A 238 7.59 -6.36 -9.51
CA THR A 238 8.34 -6.85 -8.34
C THR A 238 7.41 -7.11 -7.15
N ASP A 239 6.43 -6.25 -6.91
CA ASP A 239 5.42 -6.47 -5.87
C ASP A 239 4.57 -7.73 -6.17
N ILE A 240 4.13 -7.91 -7.42
CA ILE A 240 3.36 -9.11 -7.86
C ILE A 240 4.17 -10.38 -7.63
N LEU A 241 5.40 -10.45 -8.16
CA LEU A 241 6.25 -11.62 -8.00
C LEU A 241 6.58 -11.89 -6.53
N GLY A 242 6.78 -10.84 -5.73
CA GLY A 242 7.02 -10.96 -4.30
C GLY A 242 5.84 -11.62 -3.57
N ILE A 243 4.62 -11.17 -3.84
CA ILE A 243 3.41 -11.74 -3.25
C ILE A 243 3.23 -13.19 -3.69
N LEU A 244 3.34 -13.48 -4.99
CA LEU A 244 3.20 -14.84 -5.52
C LEU A 244 4.21 -15.79 -4.87
N LYS A 245 5.48 -15.39 -4.83
CA LYS A 245 6.54 -16.21 -4.22
C LYS A 245 6.31 -16.40 -2.72
N VAL A 246 5.84 -15.42 -1.96
CA VAL A 246 5.63 -15.58 -0.51
C VAL A 246 4.35 -16.36 -0.21
N GLN A 247 3.24 -16.06 -0.88
CA GLN A 247 1.94 -16.61 -0.53
C GLN A 247 1.72 -17.99 -1.12
N ASP A 248 2.18 -18.25 -2.35
CA ASP A 248 2.22 -19.55 -3.06
C ASP A 248 1.10 -20.52 -2.65
N GLN A 249 1.36 -21.39 -1.66
CA GLN A 249 0.44 -22.43 -1.17
C GLN A 249 -0.84 -21.92 -0.50
N HIS A 250 -0.96 -20.63 -0.22
CA HIS A 250 -2.11 -19.99 0.43
C HIS A 250 -2.97 -19.18 -0.54
N LEU A 251 -2.61 -19.16 -1.83
CA LEU A 251 -3.36 -18.44 -2.85
C LEU A 251 -4.53 -19.27 -3.36
N ASP A 252 -5.65 -18.59 -3.56
CA ASP A 252 -6.81 -19.10 -4.29
C ASP A 252 -6.58 -18.93 -5.81
N PHE A 253 -6.01 -19.96 -6.44
CA PHE A 253 -5.64 -19.93 -7.87
C PHE A 253 -6.87 -19.90 -8.79
N ASP A 254 -7.95 -20.58 -8.42
CA ASP A 254 -9.22 -20.55 -9.18
C ASP A 254 -9.77 -19.13 -9.21
N TYR A 255 -9.79 -18.44 -8.06
CA TYR A 255 -10.20 -17.04 -7.98
C TYR A 255 -9.31 -16.12 -8.80
N LEU A 256 -7.99 -16.26 -8.71
CA LEU A 256 -7.03 -15.49 -9.49
C LEU A 256 -7.30 -15.65 -10.98
N TRP A 257 -7.48 -16.88 -11.45
CA TRP A 257 -7.71 -17.18 -12.86
C TRP A 257 -9.06 -16.64 -13.34
N GLN A 258 -10.14 -16.93 -12.60
CA GLN A 258 -11.49 -16.45 -12.91
C GLN A 258 -11.52 -14.93 -13.09
N TRP A 259 -10.95 -14.18 -12.13
CA TRP A 259 -10.93 -12.72 -12.25
C TRP A 259 -9.97 -12.23 -13.33
N ALA A 260 -8.84 -12.90 -13.55
CA ALA A 260 -7.94 -12.53 -14.63
C ALA A 260 -8.60 -12.67 -16.01
N GLU A 261 -9.49 -13.65 -16.21
CA GLU A 261 -10.31 -13.78 -17.41
C GLU A 261 -11.28 -12.60 -17.56
N VAL A 262 -12.06 -12.32 -16.51
CA VAL A 262 -13.03 -11.20 -16.50
C VAL A 262 -12.35 -9.85 -16.76
N LEU A 263 -11.15 -9.67 -16.21
CA LEU A 263 -10.37 -8.43 -16.30
C LEU A 263 -9.49 -8.35 -17.56
N GLY A 264 -9.38 -9.43 -18.34
CA GLY A 264 -8.55 -9.49 -19.54
C GLY A 264 -7.05 -9.29 -19.26
N ILE A 265 -6.53 -9.99 -18.24
CA ILE A 265 -5.13 -9.96 -17.78
C ILE A 265 -4.52 -11.37 -17.59
N THR A 266 -5.14 -12.40 -18.15
CA THR A 266 -4.66 -13.80 -18.05
C THR A 266 -3.23 -13.98 -18.54
N THR A 267 -2.84 -13.35 -19.66
CA THR A 267 -1.47 -13.43 -20.18
C THR A 267 -0.44 -12.87 -19.20
N ASP A 268 -0.72 -11.71 -18.58
CA ASP A 268 0.18 -11.13 -17.58
C ASP A 268 0.22 -11.97 -16.30
N LEU A 269 -0.91 -12.56 -15.88
CA LEU A 269 -0.96 -13.44 -14.72
C LEU A 269 -0.17 -14.74 -14.95
N ASP A 270 -0.32 -15.38 -16.11
CA ASP A 270 0.41 -16.59 -16.49
C ASP A 270 1.94 -16.35 -16.53
N GLN A 271 2.35 -15.21 -17.08
CA GLN A 271 3.74 -14.77 -17.03
C GLN A 271 4.21 -14.61 -15.58
N ALA A 272 3.39 -14.01 -14.70
CA ALA A 272 3.74 -13.81 -13.31
C ALA A 272 3.90 -15.14 -12.55
N PHE A 273 3.04 -16.14 -12.83
CA PHE A 273 3.17 -17.48 -12.26
C PHE A 273 4.47 -18.15 -12.71
N THR A 274 4.77 -18.13 -14.01
CA THR A 274 6.02 -18.64 -14.57
C THR A 274 7.25 -17.98 -13.91
N GLU A 275 7.27 -16.65 -13.83
CA GLU A 275 8.38 -15.89 -13.26
C GLU A 275 8.50 -16.04 -11.73
N ALA A 276 7.40 -16.32 -11.03
CA ALA A 276 7.38 -16.68 -9.61
C ALA A 276 7.79 -18.15 -9.35
N GLY A 277 7.86 -18.97 -10.40
CA GLY A 277 8.17 -20.40 -10.29
C GLY A 277 6.98 -21.25 -9.83
N ILE A 278 5.75 -20.79 -10.03
CA ILE A 278 4.51 -21.47 -9.67
C ILE A 278 3.96 -22.20 -10.91
N TYR A 279 3.64 -23.49 -10.76
CA TYR A 279 3.18 -24.37 -11.84
C TYR A 279 2.18 -25.40 -11.33
N GLY A 280 1.25 -25.82 -12.19
CA GLY A 280 0.42 -27.01 -11.95
C GLY A 280 -0.69 -26.81 -10.92
N PHE A 281 -1.33 -25.64 -10.96
CA PHE A 281 -2.59 -25.33 -10.29
C PHE A 281 -3.73 -25.39 -11.30
#